data_AF-A0A1D2NDD4-F1
#
_entry.id   AF-A0A1D2NDD4-F1
#
_cell.length_a   1.000
_cell.length_b   1.000
_cell.length_c   1.000
_cell.angle_alpha   90.00
_cell.angle_beta   90.00
_cell.angle_gamma   90.00
#
_symmetry.space_group_name_H-M   'P 1'
#
loop_
_entity.id
_entity.type
_entity.pdbx_description
1 polymer ?
#
loop_
_entity_poly.entity_id
_entity_poly.type
_entity_poly.pdbx_seq_one_letter_code
_entity_poly.pdbx_strand_id
1 'polypeptide(L)'
;MMVERIVSDLSVFVDSSDLNSLRELWSYLEGKFFSRLAPSYTSVVKKYEFGLYKFYLVEAFRANRRDKIGEFFEKMYADLNPFPEWKDWFLLSHLKNPEDYPPTASYTNRSYREAFFVSIRNFLNVIYHRTWPVSEVCPKNPYSVEIMDDFFSIAQPK
;
A
#
# COMPACT_ATOMS: atom_id res chain seq x y z
N MET A 1 4.46 -12.18 -15.74
CA MET A 1 2.99 -12.36 -15.89
C MET A 1 2.25 -12.36 -14.55
N MET A 2 2.64 -13.14 -13.54
CA MET A 2 1.91 -13.19 -12.26
C MET A 2 2.00 -11.89 -11.43
N VAL A 3 3.20 -11.30 -11.31
CA VAL A 3 3.39 -10.04 -10.56
C VAL A 3 2.57 -8.90 -11.17
N GLU A 4 2.58 -8.74 -12.50
CA GLU A 4 1.74 -7.74 -13.17
C GLU A 4 0.26 -7.91 -12.89
N ARG A 5 -0.22 -9.16 -12.87
CA ARG A 5 -1.63 -9.43 -12.53
C ARG A 5 -1.95 -9.03 -11.10
N ILE A 6 -1.11 -9.39 -10.13
CA ILE A 6 -1.31 -9.02 -8.72
C ILE A 6 -1.36 -7.50 -8.56
N VAL A 7 -0.40 -6.78 -9.16
CA VAL A 7 -0.33 -5.31 -9.09
C VAL A 7 -1.56 -4.69 -9.75
N SER A 8 -2.00 -5.23 -10.88
CA SER A 8 -3.22 -4.80 -11.57
C SER A 8 -4.46 -5.03 -10.70
N ASP A 9 -4.61 -6.22 -10.12
CA ASP A 9 -5.76 -6.57 -9.26
C ASP A 9 -5.80 -5.65 -8.02
N LEU A 10 -4.65 -5.39 -7.38
CA LEU A 10 -4.55 -4.42 -6.27
C LEU A 10 -5.03 -3.02 -6.68
N SER A 11 -4.61 -2.52 -7.86
CA SER A 11 -5.07 -1.22 -8.36
C SER A 11 -6.59 -1.23 -8.60
N VAL A 12 -7.11 -2.28 -9.22
CA VAL A 12 -8.55 -2.41 -9.52
C VAL A 12 -9.38 -2.43 -8.23
N PHE A 13 -8.95 -3.13 -7.19
CA PHE A 13 -9.68 -3.17 -5.91
C PHE A 13 -9.67 -1.82 -5.18
N VAL A 14 -8.56 -1.07 -5.27
CA VAL A 14 -8.49 0.33 -4.80
C VAL A 14 -9.49 1.21 -5.56
N ASP A 15 -9.45 1.17 -6.90
CA ASP A 15 -10.27 2.05 -7.75
C ASP A 15 -11.77 1.74 -7.68
N SER A 16 -12.12 0.46 -7.48
CA SER A 16 -13.51 0.00 -7.35
C SER A 16 -14.08 0.08 -5.93
N SER A 17 -13.27 0.53 -4.95
CA SER A 17 -13.63 0.53 -3.53
C SER A 17 -14.07 -0.86 -3.01
N ASP A 18 -13.36 -1.91 -3.43
CA ASP A 18 -13.56 -3.29 -2.95
C ASP A 18 -12.54 -3.65 -1.86
N LEU A 19 -12.89 -3.29 -0.62
CA LEU A 19 -12.04 -3.54 0.55
C LEU A 19 -11.84 -5.03 0.83
N ASN A 20 -12.87 -5.87 0.62
CA ASN A 20 -12.78 -7.28 0.97
C ASN A 20 -11.76 -7.97 0.06
N SER A 21 -11.89 -7.80 -1.25
CA SER A 21 -10.95 -8.38 -2.22
C SER A 21 -9.53 -7.85 -2.03
N LEU A 22 -9.37 -6.56 -1.70
CA LEU A 22 -8.07 -5.97 -1.39
C LEU A 22 -7.41 -6.65 -0.18
N ARG A 23 -8.16 -6.82 0.92
CA ARG A 23 -7.66 -7.46 2.16
C ARG A 23 -7.36 -8.93 1.95
N GLU A 24 -8.23 -9.66 1.27
CA GLU A 24 -8.04 -11.08 0.98
C GLU A 24 -6.77 -11.30 0.14
N LEU A 25 -6.58 -10.51 -0.92
CA LEU A 25 -5.38 -10.59 -1.75
C LEU A 25 -4.13 -10.23 -0.94
N TRP A 26 -4.17 -9.17 -0.15
CA TRP A 26 -3.02 -8.77 0.66
C TRP A 26 -2.66 -9.83 1.72
N SER A 27 -3.66 -10.33 2.46
CA SER A 27 -3.50 -11.39 3.45
C SER A 27 -2.95 -12.68 2.83
N TYR A 28 -3.40 -13.02 1.62
CA TYR A 28 -2.86 -14.15 0.87
C TYR A 28 -1.37 -13.96 0.55
N LEU A 29 -0.95 -12.77 0.11
CA LEU A 29 0.46 -12.46 -0.13
C LEU A 29 1.27 -12.54 1.17
N GLU A 30 0.70 -12.05 2.27
CA GLU A 30 1.33 -12.05 3.59
C GLU A 30 1.58 -13.48 4.09
N GLY A 31 0.55 -14.34 4.04
CA GLY A 31 0.67 -15.73 4.46
C GLY A 31 1.58 -16.57 3.56
N LYS A 32 1.51 -16.37 2.23
CA LYS A 32 2.23 -17.21 1.27
C LYS A 32 3.69 -16.81 1.07
N PHE A 33 3.96 -15.50 1.04
CA PHE A 33 5.27 -14.98 0.67
C PHE A 33 5.92 -14.17 1.79
N PHE A 34 5.21 -13.22 2.40
CA PHE A 34 5.84 -12.28 3.34
C PHE A 34 6.20 -12.93 4.68
N SER A 35 5.46 -13.96 5.09
CA SER A 35 5.77 -14.79 6.27
C SER A 35 7.14 -15.46 6.24
N ARG A 36 7.75 -15.58 5.03
CA ARG A 36 9.08 -16.18 4.82
C ARG A 36 10.20 -15.14 4.73
N LEU A 37 9.88 -13.85 4.78
CA LEU A 37 10.86 -12.78 4.71
C LEU A 37 11.55 -12.58 6.06
N ALA A 38 12.76 -12.02 6.02
CA ALA A 38 13.44 -11.60 7.24
C ALA A 38 12.61 -10.51 7.96
N PRO A 39 12.64 -10.45 9.31
CA PRO A 39 11.88 -9.47 10.08
C PRO A 39 12.13 -8.00 9.68
N SER A 40 13.27 -7.70 9.07
CA SER A 40 13.59 -6.36 8.54
C SER A 40 12.66 -5.89 7.43
N TYR A 41 11.94 -6.80 6.75
CA TYR A 41 10.98 -6.44 5.70
C TYR A 41 9.57 -6.17 6.23
N THR A 42 9.29 -6.47 7.51
CA THR A 42 7.94 -6.29 8.09
C THR A 42 7.47 -4.83 8.01
N SER A 43 8.36 -3.87 8.27
CA SER A 43 8.05 -2.45 8.17
C SER A 43 7.70 -2.04 6.73
N VAL A 44 8.44 -2.54 5.75
CA VAL A 44 8.21 -2.27 4.32
C VAL A 44 6.87 -2.84 3.85
N VAL A 45 6.58 -4.09 4.23
CA VAL A 45 5.29 -4.73 3.93
C VAL A 45 4.15 -3.91 4.52
N LYS A 46 4.25 -3.47 5.78
CA LYS A 46 3.22 -2.61 6.39
C LYS A 46 3.08 -1.25 5.71
N LYS A 47 4.18 -0.63 5.24
CA LYS A 47 4.10 0.61 4.45
C LYS A 47 3.32 0.43 3.16
N TYR A 48 3.49 -0.70 2.48
CA TYR A 48 2.70 -1.02 1.28
C TYR A 48 1.23 -1.25 1.59
N GLU A 49 0.94 -2.03 2.64
CA GLU A 49 -0.44 -2.26 3.06
C GLU A 49 -1.16 -0.95 3.39
N PHE A 50 -0.52 -0.11 4.21
CA PHE A 50 -1.10 1.17 4.60
C PHE A 50 -1.23 2.12 3.42
N GLY A 51 -0.25 2.12 2.50
CA GLY A 51 -0.35 2.89 1.27
C GLY A 51 -1.57 2.49 0.43
N LEU A 52 -1.82 1.19 0.26
CA LEU A 52 -3.01 0.69 -0.46
C LEU A 52 -4.31 1.16 0.20
N TYR A 53 -4.41 1.08 1.54
CA TYR A 53 -5.58 1.56 2.28
C TYR A 53 -5.77 3.07 2.16
N LYS A 54 -4.69 3.85 2.19
CA LYS A 54 -4.75 5.31 2.03
C LYS A 54 -5.18 5.70 0.61
N PHE A 55 -4.69 5.03 -0.42
CA PHE A 55 -5.18 5.21 -1.79
C PHE A 55 -6.65 4.81 -1.92
N TYR A 56 -7.06 3.67 -1.35
CA TYR A 56 -8.47 3.24 -1.30
C TYR A 56 -9.36 4.35 -0.73
N LEU A 57 -8.97 4.95 0.40
CA LEU A 57 -9.73 5.99 1.05
C LEU A 57 -9.84 7.25 0.19
N VAL A 58 -8.75 7.67 -0.46
CA VAL A 58 -8.75 8.84 -1.36
C VAL A 58 -9.63 8.59 -2.59
N GLU A 59 -9.55 7.42 -3.21
CA GLU A 59 -10.35 7.08 -4.39
C GLU A 59 -11.84 6.92 -4.03
N ALA A 60 -12.17 6.27 -2.91
CA ALA A 60 -13.54 6.21 -2.40
C ALA A 60 -14.07 7.63 -2.09
N PHE A 61 -13.22 8.52 -1.59
CA PHE A 61 -13.60 9.91 -1.35
C PHE A 61 -13.93 10.64 -2.65
N ARG A 62 -13.06 10.52 -3.67
CA ARG A 62 -13.22 11.13 -5.00
C ARG A 62 -14.45 10.62 -5.74
N ALA A 63 -14.74 9.33 -5.62
CA ALA A 63 -15.93 8.70 -6.18
C ALA A 63 -17.22 9.02 -5.41
N ASN A 64 -17.16 9.88 -4.38
CA ASN A 64 -18.25 10.21 -3.48
C ASN A 64 -18.88 8.97 -2.78
N ARG A 65 -18.10 7.91 -2.59
CA ARG A 65 -18.47 6.66 -1.93
C ARG A 65 -18.25 6.75 -0.42
N ARG A 66 -18.94 7.67 0.23
CA ARG A 66 -18.86 7.87 1.69
C ARG A 66 -19.28 6.63 2.48
N ASP A 67 -20.20 5.83 1.93
CA ASP A 67 -20.59 4.51 2.43
C ASP A 67 -19.36 3.60 2.61
N LYS A 68 -18.48 3.58 1.62
CA LYS A 68 -17.27 2.74 1.62
C LYS A 68 -16.18 3.22 2.56
N ILE A 69 -16.11 4.52 2.82
CA ILE A 69 -15.21 5.09 3.83
C ILE A 69 -15.68 4.69 5.24
N GLY A 70 -16.99 4.79 5.51
CA GLY A 70 -17.58 4.32 6.76
C GLY A 70 -17.33 2.83 6.99
N GLU A 71 -17.67 1.99 5.99
CA GLU A 71 -17.41 0.55 6.02
C GLU A 71 -15.94 0.22 6.27
N PHE A 72 -15.02 0.97 5.66
CA PHE A 72 -13.59 0.80 5.87
C PHE A 72 -13.22 1.01 7.34
N PHE A 73 -13.62 2.13 7.94
CA PHE A 73 -13.23 2.41 9.32
C PHE A 73 -13.93 1.47 10.30
N GLU A 74 -15.18 1.08 10.07
CA GLU A 74 -15.85 0.06 10.89
C GLU A 74 -15.08 -1.27 10.93
N LYS A 75 -14.54 -1.70 9.78
CA LYS A 75 -13.80 -2.97 9.66
C LYS A 75 -12.34 -2.89 10.08
N MET A 76 -11.69 -1.76 9.87
CA MET A 76 -10.23 -1.62 9.98
C MET A 76 -9.79 -0.88 11.24
N TYR A 77 -10.69 -0.21 11.97
CA TYR A 77 -10.32 0.64 13.10
C TYR A 77 -9.45 -0.09 14.13
N ALA A 78 -9.83 -1.30 14.55
CA ALA A 78 -9.09 -2.06 15.56
C ALA A 78 -7.65 -2.38 15.11
N ASP A 79 -7.47 -2.69 13.83
CA ASP A 79 -6.17 -3.04 13.25
C ASP A 79 -5.28 -1.80 13.06
N LEU A 80 -5.88 -0.64 12.79
CA LEU A 80 -5.16 0.60 12.43
C LEU A 80 -4.94 1.54 13.62
N ASN A 81 -5.80 1.52 14.64
CA ASN A 81 -5.73 2.41 15.80
C ASN A 81 -4.41 2.36 16.59
N PRO A 82 -3.69 1.21 16.70
CA PRO A 82 -2.38 1.17 17.34
C PRO A 82 -1.31 2.02 16.63
N PHE A 83 -1.52 2.37 15.36
CA PHE A 83 -0.55 3.07 14.52
C PHE A 83 -0.83 4.58 14.50
N PRO A 84 0.07 5.42 15.05
CA PRO A 84 -0.17 6.86 15.19
C PRO A 84 -0.48 7.60 13.89
N GLU A 85 0.09 7.15 12.77
CA GLU A 85 -0.11 7.76 11.45
C GLU A 85 -1.56 7.71 10.96
N TRP A 86 -2.40 6.83 11.53
CA TRP A 86 -3.80 6.69 11.15
C TRP A 86 -4.75 7.64 11.88
N LYS A 87 -4.28 8.31 12.95
CA LYS A 87 -5.08 9.27 13.72
C LYS A 87 -5.67 10.37 12.84
N ASP A 88 -4.84 10.92 11.96
CA ASP A 88 -5.23 11.97 11.02
C ASP A 88 -6.17 11.46 9.92
N TRP A 89 -6.04 10.19 9.55
CA TRP A 89 -6.89 9.56 8.53
C TRP A 89 -8.29 9.24 9.06
N PHE A 90 -8.46 8.98 10.36
CA PHE A 90 -9.80 8.79 10.95
C PHE A 90 -10.67 10.04 10.87
N LEU A 91 -10.09 11.22 10.69
CA LEU A 91 -10.83 12.47 10.48
C LEU A 91 -11.42 12.59 9.07
N LEU A 92 -10.96 11.76 8.11
CA LEU A 92 -11.32 11.85 6.69
C LEU A 92 -12.83 11.74 6.45
N SER A 93 -13.55 10.94 7.24
CA SER A 93 -15.01 10.79 7.15
C SER A 93 -15.76 12.10 7.40
N HIS A 94 -15.14 13.05 8.10
CA HIS A 94 -15.69 14.35 8.44
C HIS A 94 -15.20 15.49 7.53
N LEU A 95 -14.24 15.23 6.64
CA LEU A 95 -13.68 16.24 5.74
C LEU A 95 -14.61 16.52 4.55
N LYS A 96 -14.72 17.80 4.19
CA LYS A 96 -15.47 18.24 3.00
C LYS A 96 -14.66 18.04 1.72
N ASN A 97 -13.35 18.28 1.80
CA ASN A 97 -12.40 18.08 0.71
C ASN A 97 -11.12 17.42 1.26
N PRO A 98 -10.55 16.40 0.58
CA PRO A 98 -9.38 15.70 1.05
C PRO A 98 -8.09 16.41 0.60
N GLU A 99 -8.17 17.27 -0.43
CA GLU A 99 -7.01 18.02 -0.94
C GLU A 99 -6.61 19.17 0.01
N ASP A 100 -7.56 19.65 0.80
CA ASP A 100 -7.34 20.69 1.82
C ASP A 100 -6.69 20.13 3.09
N TYR A 101 -6.45 18.81 3.15
CA TYR A 101 -5.89 18.14 4.32
C TYR A 101 -4.46 17.64 4.01
N PRO A 102 -3.42 18.18 4.67
CA PRO A 102 -2.03 17.90 4.32
C PRO A 102 -1.64 16.41 4.27
N PRO A 103 -2.12 15.54 5.19
CA PRO A 103 -1.80 14.10 5.15
C PRO A 103 -2.27 13.34 3.91
N THR A 104 -3.31 13.83 3.22
CA THR A 104 -3.89 13.20 2.02
C THR A 104 -3.30 13.73 0.71
N ALA A 105 -2.55 14.84 0.74
CA ALA A 105 -2.02 15.51 -0.46
C ALA A 105 -1.12 14.61 -1.31
N SER A 106 -0.30 13.75 -0.69
CA SER A 106 0.53 12.78 -1.42
C SER A 106 -0.34 11.75 -2.14
N TYR A 107 -1.39 11.27 -1.48
CA TYR A 107 -2.24 10.19 -1.97
C TYR A 107 -3.25 10.65 -3.02
N THR A 108 -3.47 11.96 -3.16
CA THR A 108 -4.22 12.54 -4.28
C THR A 108 -3.34 12.72 -5.52
N ASN A 109 -2.00 12.71 -5.39
CA ASN A 109 -1.08 12.90 -6.50
C ASN A 109 -0.95 11.64 -7.39
N ARG A 110 -1.25 11.80 -8.68
CA ARG A 110 -1.19 10.71 -9.67
C ARG A 110 0.22 10.14 -9.85
N SER A 111 1.24 10.98 -9.96
CA SER A 111 2.62 10.54 -10.11
C SER A 111 3.11 9.77 -8.88
N TYR A 112 2.66 10.18 -7.69
CA TYR A 112 2.95 9.46 -6.45
C TYR A 112 2.30 8.07 -6.46
N ARG A 113 1.02 7.97 -6.88
CA ARG A 113 0.33 6.68 -7.07
C ARG A 113 1.06 5.77 -8.05
N GLU A 114 1.44 6.29 -9.21
CA GLU A 114 2.17 5.53 -10.23
C GLU A 114 3.50 5.00 -9.69
N ALA A 115 4.28 5.87 -9.02
CA ALA A 115 5.55 5.48 -8.42
C ALA A 115 5.37 4.43 -7.30
N PHE A 116 4.32 4.56 -6.49
CA PHE A 116 3.95 3.58 -5.46
C PHE A 116 3.72 2.18 -6.05
N PHE A 117 2.87 2.05 -7.07
CA PHE A 117 2.58 0.77 -7.71
C PHE A 117 3.79 0.18 -8.45
N VAL A 118 4.67 1.02 -9.02
CA VAL A 118 5.97 0.58 -9.56
C VAL A 118 6.83 -0.03 -8.46
N SER A 119 6.85 0.58 -7.27
CA SER A 119 7.65 0.04 -6.15
C SER A 119 7.09 -1.29 -5.61
N ILE A 120 5.75 -1.45 -5.51
CA ILE A 120 5.14 -2.75 -5.17
C ILE A 120 5.52 -3.82 -6.21
N ARG A 121 5.41 -3.49 -7.51
CA ARG A 121 5.80 -4.40 -8.58
C ARG A 121 7.25 -4.87 -8.41
N ASN A 122 8.15 -3.92 -8.19
CA ASN A 122 9.57 -4.22 -8.00
C ASN A 122 9.83 -5.09 -6.77
N PHE A 123 9.20 -4.76 -5.64
CA PHE A 123 9.26 -5.55 -4.41
C PHE A 123 8.79 -6.99 -4.62
N LEU A 124 7.63 -7.17 -5.24
CA LEU A 124 7.09 -8.48 -5.55
C LEU A 124 8.00 -9.25 -6.52
N ASN A 125 8.54 -8.62 -7.57
CA ASN A 125 9.51 -9.26 -8.46
C ASN A 125 10.72 -9.81 -7.68
N VAL A 126 11.28 -9.04 -6.74
CA VAL A 126 12.40 -9.51 -5.90
C VAL A 126 12.01 -10.73 -5.08
N ILE A 127 10.83 -10.72 -4.46
CA ILE A 127 10.33 -11.83 -3.63
C ILE A 127 10.11 -13.08 -4.46
N TYR A 128 9.46 -12.95 -5.63
CA TYR A 128 9.19 -14.04 -6.55
C TYR A 128 10.49 -14.61 -7.13
N HIS A 129 11.47 -13.77 -7.45
CA HIS A 129 12.79 -14.22 -7.88
C HIS A 129 13.59 -14.91 -6.78
N ARG A 130 13.46 -14.48 -5.50
CA ARG A 130 14.10 -15.15 -4.35
C ARG A 130 13.43 -16.47 -3.98
N THR A 131 12.14 -16.63 -4.27
CA THR A 131 11.41 -17.89 -4.05
C THR A 131 11.57 -18.88 -5.20
N TRP A 132 12.17 -18.47 -6.32
CA TRP A 132 12.67 -19.35 -7.37
C TRP A 132 14.16 -19.65 -7.11
N PRO A 133 14.64 -20.90 -7.23
CA PRO A 133 16.06 -21.18 -7.11
C PRO A 133 16.76 -20.69 -8.38
N VAL A 134 17.00 -19.38 -8.50
CA VAL A 134 17.96 -18.87 -9.48
C VAL A 134 19.31 -18.93 -8.80
N SER A 135 20.07 -19.98 -9.13
CA SER A 135 21.51 -19.98 -8.98
C SER A 135 22.07 -18.71 -9.65
N GLU A 136 22.93 -18.00 -8.92
CA GLU A 136 23.67 -16.79 -9.32
C GLU A 136 23.05 -15.46 -8.87
N VAL A 137 23.65 -14.98 -7.77
CA VAL A 137 23.44 -13.74 -7.05
C VAL A 137 23.91 -12.55 -7.90
N CYS A 138 23.01 -11.61 -8.20
CA CYS A 138 23.43 -10.25 -8.54
C CYS A 138 23.93 -9.53 -7.27
N PRO A 139 25.15 -8.96 -7.27
CA PRO A 139 25.72 -8.32 -6.11
C PRO A 139 25.05 -6.95 -5.92
N LYS A 140 24.51 -6.73 -4.71
CA LYS A 140 23.74 -5.57 -4.24
C LYS A 140 22.31 -5.52 -4.82
N ASN A 141 21.36 -5.98 -4.01
CA ASN A 141 19.93 -5.80 -4.26
C ASN A 141 19.61 -4.29 -4.31
N PRO A 142 19.23 -3.71 -5.47
CA PRO A 142 18.89 -2.29 -5.59
C PRO A 142 17.56 -1.93 -4.88
N TYR A 143 16.92 -2.91 -4.24
CA TYR A 143 15.67 -2.79 -3.49
C TYR A 143 15.89 -3.13 -2.00
N SER A 144 17.01 -2.72 -1.41
CA SER A 144 17.19 -2.83 0.04
C SER A 144 16.11 -2.03 0.78
N VAL A 145 15.77 -2.47 2.00
CA VAL A 145 14.79 -1.79 2.87
C VAL A 145 15.14 -0.31 3.03
N GLU A 146 16.43 0.01 3.13
CA GLU A 146 16.96 1.38 3.20
C GLU A 146 16.58 2.23 1.98
N ILE A 147 16.71 1.68 0.75
CA ILE A 147 16.35 2.39 -0.48
C ILE A 147 14.82 2.62 -0.55
N MET A 148 14.02 1.68 -0.05
CA MET A 148 12.57 1.86 0.02
C MET A 148 12.19 2.91 1.06
N ASP A 149 12.84 2.92 2.22
CA ASP A 149 12.65 3.94 3.25
C ASP A 149 13.04 5.33 2.75
N ASP A 150 14.15 5.44 2.02
CA ASP A 150 14.56 6.68 1.35
C ASP A 150 13.52 7.10 0.30
N PHE A 151 13.04 6.17 -0.54
CA PHE A 151 11.99 6.45 -1.52
C PHE A 151 10.72 6.97 -0.85
N PHE A 152 10.24 6.32 0.21
CA PHE A 152 9.06 6.79 0.96
C PHE A 152 9.29 8.12 1.65
N SER A 153 10.53 8.43 2.03
CA SER A 153 10.89 9.71 2.66
C SER A 153 11.00 10.85 1.62
N ILE A 154 11.50 10.56 0.42
CA ILE A 154 11.68 11.53 -0.67
C ILE A 154 10.37 11.79 -1.42
N ALA A 155 9.50 10.77 -1.54
CA ALA A 155 8.26 10.87 -2.28
C ALA A 155 7.12 11.54 -1.49
N GLN A 156 7.32 11.85 -0.20
CA GLN A 156 6.43 12.72 0.56
C GLN A 156 6.66 14.18 0.11
N PRO A 157 5.64 14.89 -0.39
CA PRO A 157 5.76 16.31 -0.68
C PRO A 157 6.13 17.08 0.60
N LYS A 158 7.07 18.01 0.48
CA LYS A 158 7.49 18.92 1.55
C LYS A 158 6.37 19.86 1.98
#